data_AF-A0A7F5RHK2-F1
#
_entry.id   AF-A0A7F5RHK2-F1
#
_cell.length_a   1.000
_cell.length_b   1.000
_cell.length_c   1.000
_cell.angle_alpha   90.00
_cell.angle_beta   90.00
_cell.angle_gamma   90.00
#
_symmetry.space_group_name_H-M   'P 1'
#
loop_
_entity.id
_entity.type
_entity.pdbx_description
1 polymer ?
#
loop_
_entity_poly.entity_id
_entity_poly.type
_entity_poly.pdbx_seq_one_letter_code
_entity_poly.pdbx_strand_id
1 'polypeptide(L)'
;LLLNVYVILDESDHLAAENTDDSSRDAGDKSGAPLREQDRFLPIANVAKIMKRAIPESGKIAKDARECVQECVSEFISFITAIILTVLLICPLFYYIHVI
;
A
#
# COMPACT_ATOMS: atom_id res chain seq x y z
N LEU A 1 6.16 3.19 4.85
CA LEU A 1 5.40 2.31 3.94
C LEU A 1 5.59 0.83 4.28
N LEU A 2 6.80 0.26 4.21
CA LEU A 2 7.00 -1.14 4.63
C LEU A 2 7.02 -1.37 6.12
N LEU A 3 7.61 -0.45 6.88
CA LEU A 3 7.46 -0.44 8.33
C LEU A 3 5.99 -0.25 8.74
N ASN A 4 5.21 0.47 7.92
CA ASN A 4 3.78 0.67 8.17
C ASN A 4 2.98 -0.58 7.78
N VAL A 5 3.29 -1.24 6.67
CA VAL A 5 2.63 -2.49 6.23
C VAL A 5 2.98 -3.66 7.16
N TYR A 6 4.20 -3.74 7.69
CA TYR A 6 4.57 -4.80 8.64
C TYR A 6 3.91 -4.61 10.00
N VAL A 7 3.84 -3.38 10.51
CA VAL A 7 3.10 -3.07 11.76
C VAL A 7 1.60 -3.39 11.63
N ILE A 8 1.01 -3.22 10.44
CA ILE A 8 -0.41 -3.56 10.19
C ILE A 8 -0.71 -5.06 10.32
N LEU A 9 0.23 -5.95 9.98
CA LEU A 9 -0.02 -7.40 10.00
C LEU A 9 -0.01 -8.01 11.42
N ASP A 10 0.50 -7.29 12.42
CA ASP A 10 0.49 -7.73 13.82
C ASP A 10 -0.88 -7.50 14.49
N GLU A 11 -1.73 -6.64 13.94
CA GLU A 11 -3.00 -6.19 14.54
C GLU A 11 -4.24 -6.86 13.90
N SER A 12 -4.12 -8.14 13.53
CA SER A 12 -5.15 -8.90 12.78
C SER A 12 -6.32 -9.41 13.65
N ASP A 13 -6.71 -8.71 14.71
CA ASP A 13 -7.89 -9.11 15.48
C ASP A 13 -8.60 -7.90 16.15
N HIS A 14 -9.35 -7.11 15.38
CA HIS A 14 -10.74 -6.73 15.75
C HIS A 14 -11.46 -5.81 14.76
N LEU A 15 -12.59 -6.35 14.26
CA LEU A 15 -13.91 -5.75 14.07
C LEU A 15 -14.10 -4.50 13.18
N ALA A 16 -14.77 -4.79 12.05
CA ALA A 16 -16.04 -4.24 11.60
C ALA A 16 -16.18 -2.71 11.36
N ALA A 17 -16.36 -2.40 10.07
CA ALA A 17 -17.35 -1.51 9.47
C ALA A 17 -17.64 -0.16 10.16
N GLU A 18 -17.33 0.94 9.47
CA GLU A 18 -18.29 2.04 9.28
C GLU A 18 -17.92 2.91 8.08
N ASN A 19 -18.89 3.07 7.17
CA ASN A 19 -18.87 4.08 6.12
C ASN A 19 -19.11 5.45 6.76
N THR A 20 -18.26 6.44 6.49
CA THR A 20 -18.72 7.84 6.42
C THR A 20 -17.77 8.69 5.58
N ASP A 21 -18.39 9.35 4.59
CA ASP A 21 -17.86 10.40 3.76
C ASP A 21 -17.85 11.69 4.61
N ASP A 22 -16.69 12.23 4.99
CA ASP A 22 -16.59 13.66 5.30
C ASP A 22 -15.17 14.21 5.12
N SER A 23 -15.17 15.40 4.53
CA SER A 23 -14.04 16.18 4.08
C SER A 23 -13.53 17.05 5.22
N SER A 24 -12.43 16.67 5.86
CA SER A 24 -11.67 17.61 6.69
C SER A 24 -10.20 17.19 6.78
N ARG A 25 -9.34 18.04 6.20
CA ARG A 25 -7.89 17.99 6.37
C ARG A 25 -7.57 18.60 7.73
N ASP A 26 -7.33 17.76 8.72
CA ASP A 26 -6.67 18.18 9.95
C ASP A 26 -5.29 17.53 10.01
N ALA A 27 -4.26 18.37 9.95
CA ALA A 27 -2.87 17.99 10.13
C ALA A 27 -2.59 17.93 11.63
N GLY A 28 -3.13 16.90 12.28
CA GLY A 28 -2.94 16.64 13.71
C GLY A 28 -2.14 15.36 13.93
N ASP A 29 -0.91 15.54 14.42
CA ASP A 29 -0.02 14.52 14.96
C ASP A 29 -0.77 13.51 15.87
N LYS A 30 -0.94 12.27 15.39
CA LYS A 30 -1.46 11.13 16.18
C LYS A 30 -0.63 9.89 15.90
N SER A 31 0.50 9.78 16.59
CA SER A 31 1.42 8.64 16.56
C SER A 31 0.86 7.36 17.23
N GLY A 32 -0.43 7.08 17.09
CA GLY A 32 -1.10 5.92 17.69
C GLY A 32 -2.57 5.77 17.32
N ALA A 33 -3.06 6.52 16.31
CA ALA A 33 -4.38 6.27 15.75
C ALA A 33 -4.30 5.12 14.73
N PRO A 34 -5.33 4.26 14.62
CA PRO A 34 -5.40 3.27 13.56
C PRO A 34 -5.16 3.94 12.21
N LEU A 35 -4.18 3.44 11.46
CA LEU A 35 -3.90 3.95 10.12
C LEU A 35 -5.17 3.85 9.29
N ARG A 36 -5.60 4.98 8.74
CA ARG A 36 -6.82 5.01 7.93
C ARG A 36 -6.60 4.09 6.75
N GLU A 37 -7.65 3.41 6.30
CA GLU A 37 -7.57 2.49 5.15
C GLU A 37 -7.02 3.18 3.90
N GLN A 38 -7.28 4.48 3.76
CA GLN A 38 -6.73 5.32 2.69
C GLN A 38 -5.20 5.48 2.74
N ASP A 39 -4.57 5.36 3.90
CA ASP A 39 -3.10 5.44 4.06
C ASP A 39 -2.39 4.17 3.59
N ARG A 40 -3.14 3.07 3.37
CA ARG A 40 -2.62 1.81 2.83
C ARG A 40 -2.47 1.83 1.31
N PHE A 41 -3.18 2.73 0.63
CA PHE A 41 -3.22 2.80 -0.82
C PHE A 41 -2.50 4.06 -1.35
N LEU A 42 -1.99 3.98 -2.58
CA LEU A 42 -1.54 5.18 -3.28
C LEU A 42 -2.72 6.13 -3.53
N PRO A 43 -2.53 7.47 -3.49
CA PRO A 43 -3.60 8.39 -3.83
C PRO A 43 -4.21 8.09 -5.21
N ILE A 44 -5.53 7.95 -5.27
CA ILE A 44 -6.25 7.56 -6.50
C ILE A 44 -5.98 8.50 -7.68
N ALA A 45 -5.72 9.78 -7.40
CA ALA A 45 -5.35 10.78 -8.40
C ALA A 45 -4.03 10.44 -9.11
N ASN A 46 -3.05 9.88 -8.37
CA ASN A 46 -1.77 9.48 -8.92
C ASN A 46 -1.93 8.26 -9.82
N VAL A 47 -2.71 7.26 -9.37
CA VAL A 47 -3.05 6.06 -10.17
C VAL A 47 -3.79 6.47 -11.44
N ALA A 48 -4.83 7.29 -11.33
CA ALA A 48 -5.61 7.77 -12.47
C ALA A 48 -4.75 8.54 -13.48
N LYS A 49 -3.81 9.38 -13.02
CA LYS A 49 -2.89 10.13 -13.90
C LYS A 49 -1.96 9.21 -14.69
N ILE A 50 -1.51 8.11 -14.09
CA ILE A 50 -0.67 7.11 -14.77
C ILE A 50 -1.51 6.30 -15.77
N MET A 51 -2.65 5.77 -15.33
CA MET A 51 -3.57 5.03 -16.20
C MET A 51 -4.00 5.88 -17.42
N LYS A 52 -4.20 7.18 -17.23
CA LYS A 52 -4.60 8.12 -18.28
C LYS A 52 -3.53 8.31 -19.36
N ARG A 53 -2.25 8.12 -19.04
CA ARG A 53 -1.14 8.13 -20.03
C ARG A 53 -1.14 6.90 -20.94
N ALA A 54 -1.78 5.81 -20.52
CA ALA A 54 -1.85 4.56 -21.27
C ALA A 54 -3.03 4.50 -22.25
N ILE A 55 -3.87 5.54 -22.29
CA ILE A 55 -5.04 5.61 -23.18
C ILE A 55 -5.06 6.93 -23.97
N PRO A 56 -5.83 7.02 -25.06
CA PRO A 56 -5.99 8.27 -25.81
C PRO A 56 -6.52 9.42 -24.95
N GLU A 57 -6.27 10.66 -25.40
CA GLU A 57 -6.65 11.88 -24.67
C GLU A 57 -8.16 11.99 -24.42
N SER A 58 -8.99 11.50 -25.35
CA SER A 58 -10.45 11.44 -25.21
C SER A 58 -10.96 10.25 -24.37
N GLY A 59 -10.11 9.27 -24.07
CA GLY A 59 -10.50 8.04 -23.38
C GLY A 59 -10.95 8.28 -21.93
N LYS A 60 -11.93 7.51 -21.44
CA LYS A 60 -12.41 7.60 -20.06
C LYS A 60 -12.02 6.34 -19.30
N ILE A 61 -11.70 6.50 -18.01
CA ILE A 61 -11.40 5.40 -17.10
C ILE A 61 -12.56 5.32 -16.11
N ALA A 62 -13.22 4.16 -16.02
CA ALA A 62 -14.28 3.89 -15.06
C ALA A 62 -13.77 4.04 -13.62
N LYS A 63 -14.67 4.31 -12.67
CA LYS A 63 -14.32 4.44 -11.25
C LYS A 63 -13.73 3.13 -10.72
N ASP A 64 -14.46 2.03 -10.90
CA ASP A 64 -14.09 0.69 -10.43
C ASP A 64 -12.73 0.23 -10.99
N ALA A 65 -12.43 0.60 -12.23
CA ALA A 65 -11.14 0.30 -12.83
C ALA A 65 -9.97 1.02 -12.13
N ARG A 66 -10.18 2.24 -11.60
CA ARG A 66 -9.14 2.97 -10.86
C ARG A 66 -8.92 2.35 -9.48
N GLU A 67 -10.00 1.91 -8.82
CA GLU A 67 -9.96 1.27 -7.50
C GLU A 67 -9.27 -0.10 -7.60
N CYS A 68 -9.65 -0.92 -8.59
CA CYS A 68 -9.01 -2.20 -8.87
C CYS A 68 -7.50 -2.06 -9.12
N VAL A 69 -7.08 -1.10 -9.95
CA VAL A 69 -5.65 -0.89 -10.22
C VAL A 69 -4.92 -0.32 -8.99
N GLN A 70 -5.57 0.51 -8.19
CA GLN A 70 -5.00 1.03 -6.94
C GLN A 70 -4.69 -0.09 -5.95
N GLU A 71 -5.61 -1.03 -5.78
CA GLU A 71 -5.43 -2.24 -4.96
C GLU A 71 -4.27 -3.08 -5.49
N CYS A 72 -4.30 -3.42 -6.79
CA CYS A 72 -3.26 -4.24 -7.41
C CYS A 72 -1.85 -3.62 -7.32
N VAL A 73 -1.71 -2.31 -7.53
CA VAL A 73 -0.40 -1.64 -7.48
C VAL A 73 0.13 -1.56 -6.04
N SER A 74 -0.75 -1.36 -5.07
CA SER A 74 -0.36 -1.32 -3.66
C SER A 74 0.09 -2.69 -3.16
N GLU A 75 -0.59 -3.76 -3.61
CA GLU A 75 -0.16 -5.14 -3.39
C GLU A 75 1.16 -5.44 -4.08
N PHE A 76 1.33 -5.02 -5.34
CA PHE A 76 2.57 -5.23 -6.10
C PHE A 76 3.79 -4.63 -5.40
N ILE A 77 3.68 -3.39 -4.88
CA ILE A 77 4.76 -2.75 -4.13
C ILE A 77 5.09 -3.53 -2.85
N SER A 78 4.06 -4.01 -2.15
CA SER A 78 4.21 -4.82 -0.94
C SER A 78 4.92 -6.14 -1.23
N PHE A 79 4.52 -6.82 -2.32
CA PHE A 79 5.14 -8.05 -2.80
C PHE A 79 6.62 -7.87 -3.15
N ILE A 80 6.93 -6.88 -4.00
CA ILE A 80 8.31 -6.61 -4.43
C ILE A 80 9.19 -6.37 -3.20
N THR A 81 8.70 -5.60 -2.24
CA THR A 81 9.57 -5.28 -1.12
C THR A 81 9.66 -6.41 -0.10
N ALA A 82 8.61 -7.23 0.08
CA ALA A 82 8.73 -8.46 0.85
C ALA A 82 9.83 -9.36 0.29
N ILE A 83 9.91 -9.50 -1.04
CA ILE A 83 10.98 -10.26 -1.70
C ILE A 83 12.35 -9.63 -1.46
N ILE A 84 12.50 -8.32 -1.68
CA ILE A 84 13.79 -7.63 -1.52
C ILE A 84 14.30 -7.76 -0.08
N LEU A 85 13.44 -7.56 0.92
CA LEU A 85 13.80 -7.70 2.33
C LEU A 85 14.18 -9.14 2.66
N THR A 86 13.44 -10.11 2.12
CA THR A 86 13.75 -11.54 2.31
C THR A 86 15.13 -11.88 1.73
N VAL A 87 15.44 -11.46 0.51
CA VAL A 87 16.74 -11.72 -0.12
C VAL A 87 17.86 -11.01 0.64
N LEU A 88 17.69 -9.74 1.00
CA LEU A 88 18.74 -8.97 1.69
C LEU A 88 19.01 -9.44 3.12
N LEU A 89 18.02 -9.99 3.84
CA LEU A 89 18.21 -10.49 5.21
C LEU A 89 18.62 -11.96 5.24
N ILE A 90 18.08 -12.79 4.34
CA ILE A 90 18.32 -14.24 4.35
C ILE A 90 19.59 -14.61 3.58
N CYS A 91 19.95 -13.94 2.46
CA CYS A 91 21.19 -14.28 1.74
C CYS A 91 22.45 -14.13 2.61
N PRO A 92 22.66 -13.04 3.37
CA PRO A 92 23.82 -12.91 4.23
C PRO A 92 23.83 -13.95 5.36
N LEU A 93 22.66 -14.30 5.90
CA LEU A 93 22.53 -15.33 6.94
C LEU A 93 22.93 -16.72 6.41
N PHE A 94 22.41 -17.10 5.24
CA PHE A 94 22.76 -18.38 4.60
C PHE A 94 24.23 -18.44 4.19
N TYR A 95 24.77 -17.33 3.68
CA TYR A 95 26.20 -17.23 3.36
C TYR A 95 27.06 -17.37 4.62
N TYR A 96 26.69 -16.71 5.72
CA TYR A 96 27.41 -16.78 6.99
C TYR A 96 27.39 -18.18 7.62
N ILE A 97 26.24 -18.85 7.60
CA ILE A 97 26.11 -20.24 8.09
C ILE A 97 26.90 -21.23 7.23
N HIS A 98 27.03 -21.01 5.92
CA HIS A 98 27.82 -21.90 5.06
C HIS A 98 29.34 -21.72 5.25
N VAL A 99 29.79 -20.54 5.70
CA VAL A 99 31.21 -20.21 5.89
C VAL A 99 31.76 -20.64 7.26
N ILE A 100 30.89 -20.92 8.25
CA ILE A 100 31.24 -21.53 9.55
C ILE A 100 31.16 -23.05 9.46
#